data_AF-A0A7S0AK95-F1
#
_entry.id   AF-A0A7S0AK95-F1
#
_cell.length_a   1.000
_cell.length_b   1.000
_cell.length_c   1.000
_cell.angle_alpha   90.00
_cell.angle_beta   90.00
_cell.angle_gamma   90.00
#
_symmetry.space_group_name_H-M   'P 1'
#
loop_
_entity.id
_entity.type
_entity.pdbx_description
1 polymer ?
#
loop_
_entity_poly.entity_id
_entity_poly.type
_entity_poly.pdbx_seq_one_letter_code
_entity_poly.pdbx_strand_id
1 'polypeptide(L)'
;MNGLVYLLRGTAADEQLREVCVVFGIDGRRRADFAMDRRCCVCNGLLMTIGREAVRGRVPTRAVESYDAFFTCERDPCKTIFWHSSSYLEGKHEIQRSLEDLCF
;
A
#
# COMPACT_ATOMS: atom_id res chain seq x y z
N MET A 1 16.50 -23.60 5.31
CA MET A 1 16.77 -22.32 4.63
C MET A 1 17.41 -21.40 5.64
N ASN A 2 18.70 -21.10 5.54
CA ASN A 2 19.31 -20.01 6.30
C ASN A 2 18.89 -18.71 5.60
N GLY A 3 17.90 -18.01 6.16
CA GLY A 3 17.53 -16.69 5.68
C GLY A 3 18.57 -15.66 6.13
N LEU A 4 19.00 -14.80 5.21
CA LEU A 4 19.69 -13.56 5.58
C LEU A 4 18.65 -12.62 6.20
N VAL A 5 18.96 -12.12 7.39
CA VAL A 5 18.12 -11.16 8.11
C VAL A 5 18.85 -9.83 8.17
N TYR A 6 18.13 -8.74 7.91
CA TYR A 6 18.62 -7.38 8.09
C TYR A 6 17.85 -6.72 9.23
N LEU A 7 18.57 -6.26 10.25
CA LEU A 7 17.99 -5.51 11.35
C LEU A 7 17.99 -4.02 10.99
N LEU A 8 16.80 -3.43 10.96
CA LEU A 8 16.64 -1.98 10.79
C LEU A 8 17.19 -1.27 12.03
N ARG A 9 17.94 -0.20 11.80
CA ARG A 9 18.53 0.62 12.87
C ARG A 9 17.66 1.84 13.17
N GLY A 10 16.94 2.34 12.17
CA GLY A 10 15.97 3.42 12.35
C GLY A 10 14.88 3.03 13.35
N THR A 11 14.46 3.99 14.17
CA THR A 11 13.38 3.78 15.14
C THR A 11 12.08 4.45 14.72
N ALA A 12 12.18 5.45 13.83
CA ALA A 12 11.03 6.06 13.17
C ALA A 12 10.73 5.38 11.81
N ALA A 13 9.46 5.41 11.39
CA ALA A 13 9.00 4.71 10.19
C ALA A 13 9.62 5.25 8.89
N ASP A 14 9.82 6.56 8.81
CA ASP A 14 10.49 7.24 7.70
C ASP A 14 11.98 6.88 7.63
N GLU A 15 12.68 6.83 8.77
CA GLU A 15 14.07 6.35 8.85
C GLU A 15 14.17 4.91 8.35
N GLN A 16 13.29 4.03 8.81
CA GLN A 16 13.24 2.63 8.42
C GLN A 16 12.97 2.46 6.93
N LEU A 17 12.00 3.20 6.39
CA LEU A 17 11.68 3.19 4.97
C LEU A 17 12.88 3.61 4.12
N ARG A 18 13.53 4.71 4.49
CA ARG A 18 14.75 5.20 3.81
C ARG A 18 15.87 4.16 3.86
N GLU A 19 16.10 3.58 5.04
CA GLU A 19 17.12 2.55 5.25
C GLU A 19 16.87 1.33 4.33
N VAL A 20 15.64 0.82 4.26
CA VAL A 20 15.27 -0.27 3.35
C VAL A 20 15.55 0.11 1.89
N CYS A 21 15.13 1.31 1.48
CA CYS A 21 15.31 1.73 0.09
C CYS A 21 16.79 1.83 -0.30
N VAL A 22 17.63 2.42 0.56
CA VAL A 22 19.07 2.58 0.30
C VAL A 22 19.80 1.23 0.34
N VAL A 23 19.59 0.43 1.39
CA VAL A 23 20.34 -0.82 1.62
C VAL A 23 20.05 -1.86 0.54
N PHE A 24 18.81 -1.92 0.08
CA PHE A 24 18.37 -2.92 -0.91
C PHE A 24 18.24 -2.37 -2.33
N GLY A 25 18.62 -1.10 -2.57
CA GLY A 25 18.54 -0.47 -3.90
C GLY A 25 17.11 -0.42 -4.45
N ILE A 26 16.13 -0.14 -3.60
CA ILE A 26 14.72 -0.06 -3.99
C ILE A 26 14.36 1.41 -4.25
N ASP A 27 13.99 1.73 -5.49
CA ASP A 27 13.35 3.00 -5.84
C ASP A 27 11.94 3.07 -5.21
N GLY A 28 11.90 3.51 -3.95
CA GLY A 28 10.69 3.57 -3.14
C GLY A 28 9.67 4.58 -3.68
N ARG A 29 10.12 5.67 -4.33
CA ARG A 29 9.25 6.68 -4.94
C ARG A 29 8.46 6.08 -6.10
N ARG A 30 9.16 5.41 -7.03
CA ARG A 30 8.49 4.67 -8.12
C ARG A 30 7.58 3.56 -7.61
N ARG A 31 7.96 2.88 -6.52
CA ARG A 31 7.10 1.84 -5.91
C ARG A 31 5.84 2.43 -5.28
N ALA A 32 5.91 3.59 -4.64
CA ALA A 32 4.75 4.28 -4.09
C ALA A 32 3.71 4.62 -5.17
N ASP A 33 4.16 4.94 -6.39
CA ASP A 33 3.26 5.23 -7.51
C ASP A 33 2.62 3.99 -8.14
N PHE A 34 3.28 2.83 -8.07
CA PHE A 34 2.89 1.64 -8.84
C PHE A 34 2.28 0.50 -8.01
N ALA A 35 2.62 0.42 -6.71
CA ALA A 35 2.39 -0.78 -5.91
C ALA A 35 1.06 -0.82 -5.17
N MET A 36 0.48 0.34 -4.86
CA MET A 36 -0.51 0.43 -3.79
C MET A 36 -1.88 -0.20 -4.15
N ASP A 37 -2.14 -0.44 -5.44
CA ASP A 37 -3.41 -1.02 -5.93
C ASP A 37 -3.25 -2.46 -6.43
N ARG A 38 -2.05 -3.03 -6.28
CA ARG A 38 -1.72 -4.34 -6.87
C ARG A 38 -1.72 -5.47 -5.86
N ARG A 39 -1.45 -5.19 -4.59
CA ARG A 39 -1.26 -6.22 -3.56
C ARG A 39 -2.01 -5.89 -2.29
N CYS A 40 -2.66 -6.90 -1.73
CA CYS A 40 -3.37 -6.79 -0.47
C CYS A 40 -2.37 -6.64 0.70
N CYS A 41 -2.51 -5.61 1.53
CA CYS A 41 -1.65 -5.41 2.70
C CYS A 41 -1.88 -6.46 3.81
N VAL A 42 -2.98 -7.22 3.75
CA VAL A 42 -3.30 -8.28 4.73
C VAL A 42 -2.64 -9.61 4.37
N CYS A 43 -2.63 -10.00 3.09
CA CYS A 43 -2.18 -11.34 2.66
C CYS A 43 -1.22 -11.37 1.47
N ASN A 44 -0.82 -10.20 0.97
CA ASN A 44 0.07 -10.01 -0.19
C ASN A 44 -0.48 -10.57 -1.54
N GLY A 45 -1.75 -10.95 -1.59
CA GLY A 45 -2.42 -11.47 -2.79
C GLY A 45 -2.79 -10.41 -3.83
N LEU A 46 -3.18 -10.90 -5.02
CA LEU A 46 -3.81 -10.17 -6.14
C LEU A 46 -4.86 -9.16 -5.64
N LEU A 47 -4.77 -7.87 -5.97
CA LEU A 47 -5.93 -6.97 -5.92
C LEU A 47 -6.53 -6.85 -7.31
N MET A 48 -7.86 -6.95 -7.39
CA MET A 48 -8.64 -6.70 -8.60
C MET A 48 -9.56 -5.50 -8.40
N THR A 49 -9.71 -4.66 -9.42
CA THR A 49 -10.66 -3.54 -9.41
C THR A 49 -12.09 -4.08 -9.43
N ILE A 50 -12.97 -3.49 -8.61
CA ILE A 50 -14.39 -3.79 -8.57
C ILE A 50 -15.22 -2.50 -8.54
N GLY A 51 -16.44 -2.56 -9.07
CA GLY A 51 -17.35 -1.41 -9.11
C GLY A 51 -18.10 -1.19 -7.81
N ARG A 52 -18.68 0.01 -7.65
CA ARG A 52 -19.51 0.43 -6.50
C ARG A 52 -20.60 -0.55 -6.13
N GLU A 53 -21.30 -1.12 -7.12
CA GLU A 53 -22.39 -2.06 -6.84
C GLU A 53 -21.91 -3.37 -6.19
N ALA A 54 -20.69 -3.81 -6.49
CA ALA A 54 -20.13 -5.03 -5.91
C ALA A 54 -19.70 -4.87 -4.44
N VAL A 55 -19.57 -3.64 -3.96
CA VAL A 55 -19.17 -3.32 -2.57
C VAL A 55 -20.33 -2.88 -1.69
N ARG A 56 -21.51 -2.60 -2.27
CA ARG A 56 -22.69 -2.14 -1.54
C ARG A 56 -23.06 -3.17 -0.45
N GLY A 57 -23.24 -2.70 0.79
CA GLY A 57 -23.53 -3.56 1.95
C GLY A 57 -22.33 -4.32 2.52
N ARG A 58 -21.14 -4.22 1.90
CA ARG A 58 -19.87 -4.81 2.39
C ARG A 58 -18.89 -3.77 2.92
N VAL A 59 -19.12 -2.50 2.61
CA VAL A 59 -18.37 -1.34 3.12
C VAL A 59 -19.35 -0.28 3.66
N PRO A 60 -18.89 0.67 4.49
CA PRO A 60 -19.74 1.76 4.97
C PRO A 60 -20.40 2.53 3.81
N THR A 61 -21.68 2.88 3.94
CA THR A 61 -22.44 3.61 2.90
C THR A 61 -21.72 4.85 2.41
N ARG A 62 -21.16 5.64 3.33
CA ARG A 62 -20.38 6.85 3.01
C ARG A 62 -19.23 6.57 2.05
N ALA A 63 -18.59 5.39 2.13
CA ALA A 63 -17.52 5.03 1.20
C ALA A 63 -18.06 4.86 -0.23
N VAL A 64 -19.19 4.17 -0.40
CA VAL A 64 -19.85 3.99 -1.70
C VAL A 64 -20.30 5.33 -2.31
N GLU A 65 -20.72 6.27 -1.46
CA GLU A 65 -21.14 7.61 -1.88
C GLU A 65 -19.96 8.52 -2.27
N SER A 66 -18.81 8.35 -1.62
CA SER A 66 -17.66 9.26 -1.74
C SER A 66 -16.61 8.80 -2.74
N TYR A 67 -16.59 7.52 -3.12
CA TYR A 67 -15.52 6.93 -3.94
C TYR A 67 -16.06 6.07 -5.06
N ASP A 68 -15.34 6.07 -6.18
CA ASP A 68 -15.75 5.40 -7.42
C ASP A 68 -14.91 4.15 -7.71
N ALA A 69 -13.69 4.10 -7.19
CA ALA A 69 -12.73 3.03 -7.40
C ALA A 69 -12.57 2.19 -6.13
N PHE A 70 -12.83 0.89 -6.27
CA PHE A 70 -12.65 -0.10 -5.21
C PHE A 70 -11.79 -1.25 -5.71
N PHE A 71 -11.12 -1.91 -4.77
CA PHE A 71 -10.28 -3.05 -5.03
C PHE A 71 -10.64 -4.16 -4.06
N THR A 72 -10.67 -5.41 -4.51
CA THR A 72 -10.83 -6.58 -3.64
C THR A 72 -9.65 -7.52 -3.79
N CYS A 73 -9.26 -8.16 -2.70
CA CYS A 73 -8.29 -9.24 -2.77
C CYS A 73 -8.91 -10.45 -3.49
N GLU A 74 -8.16 -11.03 -4.43
CA GLU A 74 -8.55 -12.24 -5.14
C GLU A 74 -8.44 -13.49 -4.26
N ARG A 75 -7.58 -13.45 -3.24
CA ARG A 75 -7.32 -14.60 -2.36
C ARG A 75 -8.53 -14.92 -1.48
N ASP A 76 -8.90 -16.20 -1.47
CA ASP A 76 -9.80 -16.83 -0.50
C ASP A 76 -8.97 -17.33 0.71
N PRO A 77 -9.35 -17.05 1.96
CA PRO A 77 -10.58 -16.36 2.41
C PRO A 77 -10.46 -14.85 2.60
N CYS A 78 -9.34 -14.24 2.20
CA CYS A 78 -9.05 -12.83 2.51
C CYS A 78 -10.16 -11.87 2.04
N LYS A 79 -10.45 -11.80 0.73
CA LYS A 79 -11.50 -10.96 0.10
C LYS A 79 -11.69 -9.53 0.66
N THR A 80 -10.64 -8.96 1.26
CA THR A 80 -10.66 -7.61 1.84
C THR A 80 -10.88 -6.57 0.76
N ILE A 81 -11.70 -5.56 1.05
CA ILE A 81 -12.02 -4.46 0.14
C ILE A 81 -11.23 -3.21 0.56
N PHE A 82 -10.64 -2.53 -0.43
CA PHE A 82 -9.88 -1.29 -0.28
C PHE A 82 -10.44 -0.20 -1.20
N TRP A 83 -10.18 1.06 -0.85
CA TRP A 83 -10.44 2.26 -1.65
C TRP A 83 -9.46 3.36 -1.24
N HIS A 84 -9.25 4.34 -2.11
CA HIS A 84 -8.31 5.45 -1.87
C HIS A 84 -8.94 6.55 -1.02
N SER A 85 -9.03 6.32 0.28
CA SER A 85 -9.45 7.36 1.23
C SER A 85 -8.44 8.51 1.33
N SER A 86 -8.83 9.61 1.97
CA SER A 86 -7.89 10.71 2.28
C SER A 86 -6.65 10.21 3.04
N SER A 87 -6.86 9.36 4.05
CA SER A 87 -5.75 8.75 4.82
C SER A 87 -4.81 7.91 3.96
N TYR A 88 -5.34 7.22 2.94
CA TYR A 88 -4.52 6.50 1.98
C TYR A 88 -3.64 7.45 1.15
N LEU A 89 -4.22 8.55 0.67
CA LEU A 89 -3.49 9.56 -0.10
C LEU A 89 -2.44 10.28 0.76
N GLU A 90 -2.76 10.58 2.01
CA GLU A 90 -1.83 11.14 2.99
C GLU A 90 -0.62 10.22 3.22
N GLY A 91 -0.85 8.92 3.46
CA GLY A 91 0.23 7.96 3.62
C GLY A 91 1.10 7.82 2.37
N LYS A 92 0.50 7.90 1.17
CA LYS A 92 1.26 7.93 -0.09
C LYS A 92 2.17 9.17 -0.16
N HIS A 93 1.65 10.35 0.14
CA HIS A 93 2.42 11.58 0.13
C HIS A 93 3.54 11.57 1.18
N GLU A 94 3.29 10.97 2.35
CA GLU A 94 4.31 10.80 3.38
C GLU A 94 5.47 9.93 2.90
N ILE A 95 5.19 8.79 2.27
CA ILE A 95 6.22 7.94 1.65
C ILE A 95 7.02 8.73 0.61
N GLN A 96 6.35 9.49 -0.26
CA GLN A 96 7.03 10.27 -1.30
C GLN A 96 7.93 11.36 -0.71
N ARG A 97 7.43 12.11 0.27
CA ARG A 97 8.18 13.14 1.00
C ARG A 97 9.40 12.56 1.73
N SER A 98 9.22 11.41 2.40
CA SER A 98 10.31 10.73 3.10
C SER A 98 11.40 10.18 2.18
N LEU A 99 11.23 10.23 0.86
CA LEU A 99 12.17 9.70 -0.14
C LEU A 99 12.57 10.76 -1.18
N GLU A 100 12.20 12.03 -1.00
CA GLU A 100 12.31 13.07 -2.03
C GLU A 100 13.76 13.41 -2.43
N ASP A 101 14.68 13.35 -1.47
CA ASP A 101 16.10 13.64 -1.61
C ASP A 101 16.93 12.40 -1.96
N LEU A 102 16.32 11.21 -2.02
CA LEU A 102 16.99 10.00 -2.47
C LEU A 102 16.99 9.94 -4.01
N CYS A 103 18.19 10.07 -4.58
CA CYS A 103 18.46 9.80 -5.99
C CYS A 103 18.83 8.31 -6.15
N PHE A 104 18.08 7.59 -6.98
CA PHE A 104 18.32 6.20 -7.38
C PHE A 104 18.79 6.14 -8.84
#